data_AF-A0A936KD73-F1
#
_entry.id   AF-A0A936KD73-F1
#
_cell.length_a   1.000
_cell.length_b   1.000
_cell.length_c   1.000
_cell.angle_alpha   90.00
_cell.angle_beta   90.00
_cell.angle_gamma   90.00
#
_symmetry.space_group_name_H-M   'P 1'
#
loop_
_entity.id
_entity.type
_entity.pdbx_description
1 polymer ?
#
loop_
_entity_poly.entity_id
_entity_poly.type
_entity_poly.pdbx_seq_one_letter_code
_entity_poly.pdbx_strand_id
1 'polypeptide(L)'
;MAILHPSTRPIASDGVSQAELDVLDALASGPPDWHVLHSLWLKSHQRKRDAEVDFIVVTSAGVLCLEAKGGDVWRDDAGWHFRPKRGGKEDVRPHGPIDQCAGACMRFVTS
;
A
#
# COMPACT_ATOMS: atom_id res chain seq x y z
N MET A 1 2.25 -5.67 -19.48
CA MET A 1 1.97 -4.60 -18.50
C MET A 1 0.73 -5.00 -17.76
N ALA A 2 0.76 -4.86 -16.45
CA ALA A 2 -0.38 -5.15 -15.59
C ALA A 2 -1.57 -4.24 -15.92
N ILE A 3 -2.76 -4.67 -15.53
CA ILE A 3 -4.00 -3.93 -15.73
C ILE A 3 -4.24 -3.07 -14.47
N LEU A 4 -4.13 -1.75 -14.62
CA LEU A 4 -4.34 -0.79 -13.53
C LEU A 4 -5.83 -0.38 -13.43
N HIS A 5 -6.30 -0.23 -12.20
CA HIS A 5 -7.64 0.23 -11.84
C HIS A 5 -7.54 1.35 -10.79
N PRO A 6 -7.99 2.59 -11.07
CA PRO A 6 -8.43 3.06 -12.39
C PRO A 6 -7.29 2.99 -13.42
N SER A 7 -7.64 2.87 -14.71
CA SER A 7 -6.64 2.83 -15.79
C SER A 7 -5.87 4.13 -15.96
N THR A 8 -6.40 5.23 -15.40
CA THR A 8 -5.74 6.53 -15.38
C THR A 8 -4.71 6.56 -14.27
N ARG A 9 -3.45 6.80 -14.64
CA ARG A 9 -2.36 7.03 -13.70
C ARG A 9 -2.56 8.40 -13.02
N PRO A 10 -2.61 8.48 -11.67
CA PRO A 10 -2.66 9.74 -10.96
C PRO A 10 -1.33 10.49 -11.07
N ILE A 11 -1.38 11.77 -10.76
CA ILE A 11 -0.22 12.66 -10.73
C ILE A 11 -0.02 13.25 -9.34
N ALA A 12 1.16 13.79 -9.06
CA ALA A 12 1.49 14.35 -7.74
C ALA A 12 0.51 15.45 -7.28
N SER A 13 -0.14 16.17 -8.21
CA SER A 13 -1.17 17.17 -7.86
C SER A 13 -2.48 16.56 -7.35
N ASP A 14 -2.69 15.26 -7.50
CA ASP A 14 -3.86 14.53 -6.99
C ASP A 14 -3.73 14.16 -5.51
N GLY A 15 -2.64 14.58 -4.85
CA GLY A 15 -2.36 14.29 -3.44
C GLY A 15 -1.70 12.93 -3.19
N VAL A 16 -1.35 12.20 -4.24
CA VAL A 16 -0.66 10.91 -4.19
C VAL A 16 0.81 11.11 -3.87
N SER A 17 1.37 10.31 -2.95
CA SER A 17 2.78 10.44 -2.57
C SER A 17 3.72 9.96 -3.68
N GLN A 18 4.96 10.47 -3.70
CA GLN A 18 5.98 9.97 -4.65
C GLN A 18 6.24 8.47 -4.48
N ALA A 19 6.16 7.94 -3.26
CA ALA A 19 6.35 6.52 -3.01
C ALA A 19 5.24 5.68 -3.65
N GLU A 20 3.98 6.12 -3.57
CA GLU A 20 2.87 5.47 -4.27
C GLU A 20 3.05 5.54 -5.78
N LEU A 21 3.47 6.68 -6.34
CA LEU A 21 3.75 6.81 -7.78
C LEU A 21 4.86 5.85 -8.23
N ASP A 22 5.93 5.73 -7.45
CA ASP A 22 7.05 4.82 -7.74
C ASP A 22 6.59 3.34 -7.69
N VAL A 23 5.77 2.97 -6.70
CA VAL A 23 5.17 1.63 -6.59
C VAL A 23 4.22 1.35 -7.74
N LEU A 24 3.37 2.30 -8.10
CA LEU A 24 2.44 2.18 -9.22
C LEU A 24 3.18 1.95 -10.54
N ASP A 25 4.27 2.70 -10.79
CA ASP A 25 5.09 2.55 -11.99
C ASP A 25 5.76 1.17 -12.04
N ALA A 26 6.26 0.68 -10.91
CA ALA A 26 6.80 -0.68 -10.80
C ALA A 26 5.72 -1.73 -11.10
N LEU A 27 4.54 -1.60 -10.49
CA LEU A 27 3.42 -2.53 -10.69
C LEU A 27 2.88 -2.51 -12.13
N ALA A 28 2.84 -1.36 -12.78
CA ALA A 28 2.41 -1.22 -14.18
C ALA A 28 3.28 -2.04 -15.15
N SER A 29 4.58 -2.15 -14.84
CA SER A 29 5.53 -2.97 -15.60
C SER A 29 5.36 -4.48 -15.41
N GLY A 30 4.48 -4.90 -14.49
CA GLY A 30 4.25 -6.29 -14.14
C GLY A 30 3.59 -7.15 -15.24
N PRO A 31 3.40 -8.46 -14.94
CA PRO A 31 2.73 -9.41 -15.81
C PRO A 31 1.32 -8.95 -16.24
N PRO A 32 0.87 -9.32 -17.45
CA PRO A 32 -0.41 -8.86 -18.01
C PRO A 32 -1.65 -9.45 -17.34
N ASP A 33 -1.51 -10.52 -16.56
CA ASP A 33 -2.59 -11.14 -15.77
C ASP A 33 -2.77 -10.50 -14.39
N TRP A 34 -1.92 -9.54 -14.03
CA TRP A 34 -2.04 -8.83 -12.75
C TRP A 34 -3.08 -7.71 -12.87
N HIS A 35 -3.99 -7.67 -11.91
CA HIS A 35 -4.92 -6.57 -11.72
C HIS A 35 -4.49 -5.77 -10.50
N VAL A 36 -4.17 -4.49 -10.69
CA VAL A 36 -3.70 -3.60 -9.63
C VAL A 36 -4.78 -2.57 -9.36
N LEU A 37 -5.35 -2.62 -8.15
CA LEU A 37 -6.34 -1.67 -7.68
C LEU A 37 -5.61 -0.65 -6.80
N HIS A 38 -5.63 0.60 -7.24
CA HIS A 38 -5.00 1.74 -6.57
C HIS A 38 -6.06 2.68 -6.02
N SER A 39 -5.87 3.17 -4.79
CA SER A 39 -6.77 4.13 -4.11
C SER A 39 -8.21 3.63 -3.95
N LEU A 40 -8.41 2.42 -3.43
CA LEU A 40 -9.73 1.98 -3.00
C LEU A 40 -10.15 2.76 -1.75
N TRP A 41 -10.81 3.91 -1.93
CA TRP A 41 -11.61 4.53 -0.89
C TRP A 41 -12.77 3.58 -0.55
N LEU A 42 -12.52 2.62 0.35
CA LEU A 42 -13.56 1.78 0.94
C LEU A 42 -14.44 2.67 1.84
N LYS A 43 -15.36 3.43 1.25
CA LYS A 43 -16.41 4.13 2.01
C LYS A 43 -17.31 3.07 2.68
N SER A 44 -17.35 3.02 4.01
CA SER A 44 -18.51 3.57 4.77
C SER A 44 -18.49 3.27 6.29
N HIS A 45 -18.97 4.27 7.04
CA HIS A 45 -19.57 4.23 8.39
C HIS A 45 -18.70 4.09 9.66
N GLN A 46 -18.41 5.26 10.25
CA GLN A 46 -18.66 5.72 11.65
C GLN A 46 -18.37 4.83 12.87
N ARG A 47 -17.85 3.60 12.76
CA ARG A 47 -17.61 2.82 13.99
C ARG A 47 -16.48 1.81 14.02
N LYS A 48 -15.71 1.59 12.95
CA LYS A 48 -14.52 0.74 13.04
C LYS A 48 -13.34 1.31 12.24
N ARG A 49 -12.16 1.09 12.81
CA ARG A 49 -10.84 1.46 12.27
C ARG A 49 -10.58 0.55 11.06
N ASP A 50 -11.04 0.98 9.90
CA ASP A 50 -10.76 0.29 8.65
C ASP A 50 -9.40 0.78 8.17
N ALA A 51 -8.42 -0.13 8.12
CA ALA A 51 -7.10 0.19 7.60
C ALA A 51 -7.24 0.40 6.08
N GLU A 52 -6.93 1.62 5.64
CA GLU A 52 -6.73 1.93 4.23
C GLU A 52 -5.49 1.16 3.74
N VAL A 53 -5.56 0.62 2.53
CA VAL A 53 -4.41 -0.02 1.85
C VAL A 53 -4.24 0.66 0.51
N ASP A 54 -3.03 1.12 0.25
CA ASP A 54 -2.71 1.87 -0.96
C ASP A 54 -2.95 1.07 -2.25
N PHE A 55 -2.57 -0.23 -2.26
CA PHE A 55 -2.74 -1.12 -3.41
C PHE A 55 -3.24 -2.51 -3.05
N ILE A 56 -4.14 -3.04 -3.88
CA ILE A 56 -4.46 -4.46 -3.94
C ILE A 56 -4.00 -5.00 -5.30
N VAL A 57 -3.14 -6.02 -5.30
CA VAL A 57 -2.67 -6.70 -6.50
C VAL A 57 -3.29 -8.10 -6.54
N VAL A 58 -4.15 -8.35 -7.51
CA VAL A 58 -4.76 -9.66 -7.76
C VAL A 58 -3.97 -10.34 -8.87
N THR A 59 -3.51 -11.55 -8.59
CA THR A 59 -2.73 -12.39 -9.50
C THR A 59 -3.34 -13.78 -9.59
N SER A 60 -2.88 -14.59 -10.54
CA SER A 60 -3.23 -16.02 -10.62
C SER A 60 -2.82 -16.82 -9.39
N ALA A 61 -1.82 -16.37 -8.61
CA ALA A 61 -1.34 -17.04 -7.41
C ALA A 61 -2.03 -16.58 -6.11
N GLY A 62 -2.78 -15.47 -6.15
CA GLY A 62 -3.43 -14.90 -4.98
C GLY A 62 -3.48 -13.38 -4.98
N VAL A 63 -3.82 -12.82 -3.82
CA VAL A 63 -4.03 -11.38 -3.61
C VAL A 63 -2.96 -10.83 -2.66
N LEU A 64 -2.37 -9.70 -3.03
CA LEU A 64 -1.35 -8.99 -2.26
C LEU A 64 -1.86 -7.58 -1.90
N CYS A 65 -1.77 -7.22 -0.61
CA CYS A 65 -2.05 -5.87 -0.12
C CYS A 65 -0.72 -5.14 0.13
N LEU A 66 -0.53 -3.98 -0.50
CA LEU A 66 0.68 -3.18 -0.38
C LEU A 66 0.37 -1.80 0.18
N GLU A 67 1.21 -1.38 1.12
CA GLU A 67 1.24 -0.04 1.68
C GLU A 67 2.56 0.61 1.28
N ALA A 68 2.50 1.71 0.54
CA ALA A 68 3.64 2.48 0.10
C ALA A 68 3.98 3.55 1.14
N LYS A 69 5.18 3.46 1.73
CA LYS A 69 5.69 4.48 2.64
C LYS A 69 6.83 5.24 1.99
N GLY A 70 6.75 6.57 2.04
CA GLY A 70 7.88 7.43 1.66
C GLY A 70 8.90 7.56 2.80
N GLY A 71 10.18 7.67 2.45
CA GLY A 71 11.26 7.73 3.44
C GLY A 71 11.94 6.39 3.65
N ASP A 72 12.78 6.31 4.68
CA ASP A 72 13.38 5.06 5.10
C ASP A 72 12.44 4.38 6.09
N VAL A 73 12.14 3.11 5.84
CA VAL A 73 11.36 2.25 6.73
C VAL A 73 12.14 0.98 6.99
N TRP A 74 12.38 0.69 8.27
CA TRP A 74 13.04 -0.55 8.69
C TRP A 74 12.43 -1.05 10.00
N ARG A 75 12.76 -2.29 10.36
CA ARG A 75 12.32 -2.91 11.61
C ARG A 75 13.52 -3.50 12.33
N ASP A 76 13.61 -3.23 13.63
CA ASP A 76 14.53 -3.90 14.55
C ASP A 76 13.77 -4.34 15.83
N ASP A 77 14.51 -4.69 16.88
CA ASP A 77 13.95 -5.17 18.15
C ASP A 77 13.14 -4.10 18.91
N ALA A 78 13.38 -2.80 18.65
CA ALA A 78 12.64 -1.70 19.26
C ALA A 78 11.31 -1.40 18.53
N GLY A 79 11.17 -1.86 17.28
CA GLY A 79 9.93 -1.75 16.52
C GLY A 79 10.14 -1.36 15.07
N TRP A 80 9.13 -0.71 14.49
CA TRP A 80 9.19 -0.16 13.15
C TRP A 80 9.65 1.29 13.20
N HIS A 81 10.68 1.59 12.43
CA HIS A 81 11.28 2.91 12.34
C HIS A 81 10.87 3.58 11.03
N PHE A 82 10.54 4.86 11.13
CA PHE A 82 10.14 5.69 10.00
C PHE A 82 10.98 6.96 9.99
N ARG A 83 11.75 7.17 8.92
CA ARG A 83 12.55 8.38 8.75
C ARG A 83 12.14 9.12 7.47
N PRO A 84 11.58 10.33 7.57
CA PRO A 84 11.21 11.12 6.38
C PRO A 84 12.43 11.56 5.56
N LYS A 85 12.32 11.54 4.22
CA LYS A 85 13.42 11.94 3.30
C LYS A 85 13.96 13.37 3.51
N ARG A 86 13.20 14.27 4.14
CA ARG A 86 13.55 15.69 4.33
C ARG A 86 14.18 16.01 5.70
N GLY A 87 14.85 15.03 6.33
CA GLY A 87 15.52 15.25 7.62
C GLY A 87 14.56 15.43 8.80
N GLY A 88 13.36 14.84 8.70
CA GLY A 88 12.40 14.82 9.79
C GLY A 88 12.86 13.93 10.94
N LYS A 89 12.26 14.10 12.12
CA LYS A 89 12.52 13.22 13.26
C LYS A 89 12.13 11.78 12.91
N GLU A 90 12.97 10.85 13.33
CA GLU A 90 12.66 9.44 13.32
C GLU A 90 11.52 9.15 14.29
N ASP A 91 10.55 8.35 13.84
CA ASP A 91 9.43 7.89 14.64
C ASP A 91 9.50 6.37 14.76
N VAL A 92 9.27 5.85 15.98
CA VAL A 92 9.33 4.41 16.28
C VAL A 92 7.97 3.96 16.73
N ARG A 93 7.42 2.94 16.07
CA ARG A 93 6.08 2.43 16.33
C ARG A 93 6.08 0.92 16.56
N PRO A 94 5.18 0.40 17.42
CA PRO A 94 5.03 -1.03 17.61
C PRO A 94 4.39 -1.74 16.39
N HIS A 95 3.67 -0.99 15.54
CA HIS A 95 2.98 -1.51 14.36
C HIS A 95 3.53 -0.87 13.09
N GLY A 96 3.73 -1.69 12.06
CA GLY A 96 4.33 -1.29 10.80
C GLY A 96 3.41 -1.41 9.59
N PRO A 97 3.97 -1.28 8.37
CA PRO A 97 3.20 -1.38 7.13
C PRO A 97 2.48 -2.73 7.01
N ILE A 98 3.12 -3.82 7.43
CA ILE A 98 2.52 -5.17 7.39
C ILE A 98 1.28 -5.26 8.30
N ASP A 99 1.32 -4.63 9.49
CA ASP A 99 0.19 -4.62 10.42
C ASP A 99 -0.99 -3.78 9.90
N GLN A 100 -0.70 -2.72 9.15
CA GLN A 100 -1.70 -1.89 8.47
C GLN A 100 -2.37 -2.68 7.32
N CYS A 101 -1.57 -3.36 6.49
CA CYS A 101 -2.11 -4.27 5.47
C CYS A 101 -2.90 -5.43 6.09
N ALA A 102 -2.43 -6.03 7.18
CA ALA A 102 -3.11 -7.15 7.83
C ALA A 102 -4.46 -6.75 8.44
N GLY A 103 -4.60 -5.49 8.89
CA GLY A 103 -5.88 -4.95 9.36
C GLY A 103 -6.92 -4.78 8.25
N ALA A 104 -6.48 -4.66 7.00
CA ALA A 104 -7.32 -4.47 5.82
C ALA A 104 -7.49 -5.75 4.98
N CYS A 105 -6.54 -6.67 5.06
CA CYS A 105 -6.50 -7.87 4.23
C CYS A 105 -7.52 -8.90 4.74
N MET A 106 -8.58 -9.07 3.96
CA MET A 106 -9.54 -10.15 4.17
C MET A 106 -8.82 -11.49 3.92
N ARG A 107 -8.65 -12.29 4.98
CA ARG A 107 -8.02 -13.61 4.91
C ARG A 107 -8.91 -14.57 4.11
N PHE A 108 -8.58 -14.81 2.85
CA PHE A 108 -9.14 -15.93 2.10
C PHE A 108 -8.44 -17.22 2.55
N VAL A 109 -9.12 -18.01 3.38
CA VAL A 109 -8.74 -19.40 3.62
C VAL A 109 -9.29 -20.19 2.45
N THR A 110 -8.41 -20.66 1.56
CA THR A 110 -8.79 -21.70 0.60
C THR A 110 -9.03 -22.98 1.37
N SER A 111 -10.22 -23.56 1.22
CA SER A 111 -10.63 -24.87 1.74
C SER A 111 -9.77 -26.00 1.19
#